data_AF-A0A7S1FQN7-F1
#
_entry.id   AF-A0A7S1FQN7-F1
#
_cell.length_a   1.000
_cell.length_b   1.000
_cell.length_c   1.000
_cell.angle_alpha   90.00
_cell.angle_beta   90.00
_cell.angle_gamma   90.00
#
_symmetry.space_group_name_H-M   'P 1'
#
loop_
_entity.id
_entity.type
_entity.pdbx_description
1 polymer ?
#
loop_
_entity_poly.entity_id
_entity_poly.type
_entity_poly.pdbx_seq_one_letter_code
_entity_poly.pdbx_strand_id
1 'polypeptide(L)'
;MAPHRSPKKRPPLRTARDVSPHPSSKHGETYSPDFRMCVQRMREIGAISMQEIAQLRKEFVFPSRRTDRRWLQRQGTLGHLHAFWRTRNGRAFVLHDQAAYFLGLYRIAYPNTTAAEVNAFLWNAVHDGGDAEGARFYPPSQILRCED
;
A
#
# COMPACT_ATOMS: atom_id res chain seq x y z
N MET A 1 1.03 -32.44 -18.65
CA MET A 1 1.40 -31.01 -18.62
C MET A 1 0.30 -30.24 -17.89
N ALA A 2 0.58 -29.64 -16.73
CA ALA A 2 -0.41 -28.82 -16.03
C ALA A 2 -0.53 -27.45 -16.72
N PRO A 3 -1.73 -26.87 -16.87
CA PRO A 3 -1.89 -25.56 -17.47
C PRO A 3 -1.20 -24.51 -16.60
N HIS A 4 -0.28 -23.77 -17.21
CA HIS A 4 0.41 -22.65 -16.58
C HIS A 4 -0.64 -21.58 -16.24
N ARG A 5 -0.95 -21.39 -14.94
CA ARG A 5 -1.83 -20.29 -14.53
C ARG A 5 -1.14 -18.97 -14.89
N SER A 6 -1.79 -18.17 -15.74
CA SER A 6 -1.34 -16.81 -16.01
C SER A 6 -1.24 -16.05 -14.68
N PRO A 7 -0.14 -15.34 -14.40
CA PRO A 7 0.00 -14.59 -13.16
C PRO A 7 -1.13 -13.56 -13.07
N LYS A 8 -1.91 -13.60 -11.98
CA LYS A 8 -2.95 -12.60 -11.74
C LYS A 8 -2.30 -11.23 -11.62
N LYS A 9 -2.53 -10.34 -12.59
CA LYS A 9 -2.07 -8.95 -12.57
C LYS A 9 -2.61 -8.28 -11.31
N ARG A 10 -1.72 -7.82 -10.43
CA ARG A 10 -2.10 -7.17 -9.17
C ARG A 10 -2.65 -5.77 -9.46
N PRO A 11 -3.69 -5.31 -8.74
CA PRO A 11 -4.18 -3.95 -8.92
C PRO A 11 -3.12 -2.93 -8.49
N PRO A 12 -3.06 -1.75 -9.14
CA PRO A 12 -2.14 -0.69 -8.74
C PRO A 12 -2.42 -0.20 -7.32
N LEU A 13 -1.39 0.36 -6.67
CA LEU A 13 -1.49 0.91 -5.31
C LEU A 13 -2.67 1.88 -5.20
N ARG A 14 -3.44 1.75 -4.10
CA ARG A 14 -4.59 2.61 -3.80
C ARG A 14 -5.75 2.54 -4.81
N THR A 15 -5.87 1.45 -5.57
CA THR A 15 -7.09 1.21 -6.36
C THR A 15 -8.30 1.09 -5.43
N ALA A 16 -9.37 1.85 -5.69
CA ALA A 16 -10.61 1.75 -4.93
C ALA A 16 -11.37 0.44 -5.26
N ARG A 17 -12.04 -0.13 -4.26
CA ARG A 17 -12.89 -1.31 -4.41
C ARG A 17 -14.34 -0.88 -4.60
N ASP A 18 -15.02 -1.54 -5.54
CA ASP A 18 -16.44 -1.36 -5.79
C ASP A 18 -17.29 -1.82 -4.60
N VAL A 19 -18.52 -1.30 -4.56
CA VAL A 19 -19.48 -1.55 -3.49
C VAL A 19 -19.84 -3.03 -3.45
N SER A 20 -19.55 -3.69 -2.33
CA SER A 20 -19.98 -5.06 -2.05
C SER A 20 -20.52 -5.09 -0.62
N PRO A 21 -21.74 -5.61 -0.39
CA PRO A 21 -22.28 -5.75 0.95
C PRO A 21 -21.52 -6.85 1.70
N HIS A 22 -21.10 -6.57 2.95
CA HIS A 22 -20.48 -7.59 3.79
C HIS A 22 -20.74 -7.35 5.28
N PRO A 23 -21.12 -8.38 6.07
CA PRO A 23 -21.11 -8.38 7.53
C PRO A 23 -19.68 -8.60 8.03
N SER A 24 -19.04 -7.64 8.70
CA SER A 24 -17.62 -7.76 9.05
C SER A 24 -17.29 -9.05 9.82
N SER A 25 -16.79 -10.06 9.11
CA SER A 25 -16.22 -11.27 9.70
C SER A 25 -14.77 -10.93 10.11
N LYS A 26 -14.33 -11.46 11.24
CA LYS A 26 -13.18 -10.99 12.04
C LYS A 26 -11.79 -10.98 11.36
N HIS A 27 -11.68 -11.14 10.02
CA HIS A 27 -10.40 -11.26 9.32
C HIS A 27 -10.31 -10.44 8.03
N GLY A 28 -9.87 -9.18 8.17
CA GLY A 28 -9.29 -8.42 7.05
C GLY A 28 -10.25 -7.95 5.97
N GLU A 29 -11.56 -8.15 6.18
CA GLU A 29 -12.61 -7.61 5.34
C GLU A 29 -12.93 -6.18 5.75
N THR A 30 -13.14 -5.36 4.74
CA THR A 30 -13.40 -3.95 4.90
C THR A 30 -14.89 -3.71 5.15
N TYR A 31 -15.23 -2.86 6.11
CA TYR A 31 -16.61 -2.39 6.29
C TYR A 31 -17.22 -1.91 4.98
N SER A 32 -18.50 -2.23 4.77
CA SER A 32 -19.25 -1.86 3.57
C SER A 32 -19.32 -0.33 3.39
N PRO A 33 -19.45 0.17 2.16
CA PRO A 33 -19.59 1.60 1.89
C PRO A 33 -20.76 2.24 2.64
N ASP A 34 -21.92 1.59 2.65
CA ASP A 34 -23.12 2.09 3.33
C ASP A 34 -22.90 2.27 4.83
N PHE A 35 -22.24 1.29 5.46
CA PHE A 35 -21.93 1.39 6.88
C PHE A 35 -20.92 2.50 7.17
N ARG A 36 -19.92 2.71 6.31
CA ARG A 36 -18.99 3.85 6.44
C ARG A 36 -19.71 5.19 6.34
N MET A 37 -20.64 5.31 5.39
CA MET A 37 -21.46 6.50 5.23
C MET A 37 -22.35 6.74 6.44
N CYS A 38 -22.99 5.69 6.97
CA CYS A 38 -23.78 5.76 8.19
C CYS A 38 -22.94 6.27 9.37
N VAL A 39 -21.74 5.74 9.56
CA VAL A 39 -20.81 6.18 10.60
C VAL A 39 -20.41 7.65 10.42
N GLN A 40 -20.14 8.11 9.19
CA GLN A 40 -19.82 9.53 8.97
C GLN A 40 -21.02 10.44 9.23
N ARG A 41 -22.23 10.07 8.82
CA ARG A 41 -23.44 10.83 9.15
C ARG A 41 -23.68 10.90 10.66
N MET A 42 -23.52 9.78 11.36
CA MET A 42 -23.58 9.74 12.84
C MET A 42 -22.54 10.67 13.49
N ARG A 43 -21.40 10.87 12.85
CA ARG A 43 -20.38 11.80 13.30
C ARG A 43 -20.80 13.25 13.13
N GLU A 44 -21.32 13.59 11.95
CA GLU A 44 -21.75 14.94 11.59
C GLU A 44 -22.85 15.45 12.53
N ILE A 45 -23.76 14.57 12.96
CA ILE A 45 -24.81 14.90 13.93
C ILE A 45 -24.37 14.79 15.39
N GLY A 46 -23.09 14.48 15.67
CA GLY A 46 -22.57 14.36 17.03
C GLY A 46 -22.97 13.08 17.79
N ALA A 47 -23.56 12.08 17.14
CA ALA A 47 -24.03 10.84 17.79
C ALA A 47 -22.90 9.85 18.13
N ILE A 48 -21.68 10.04 17.62
CA ILE A 48 -20.54 9.13 17.90
C ILE A 48 -20.08 9.14 19.37
N SER A 49 -20.42 10.18 20.14
CA SER A 49 -20.11 10.30 21.58
C SER A 49 -21.09 9.58 22.49
N MET A 50 -22.16 8.99 21.96
CA MET A 50 -23.15 8.24 22.73
C MET A 50 -22.53 6.99 23.41
N GLN A 51 -23.03 6.64 24.59
CA GLN A 51 -22.48 5.56 25.42
C GLN A 51 -22.68 4.18 24.76
N GLU A 52 -23.75 4.02 23.99
CA GLU A 52 -24.10 2.88 23.17
C GLU A 52 -23.01 2.60 22.12
N ILE A 53 -22.49 3.66 21.47
CA ILE A 53 -21.38 3.53 20.50
C ILE A 53 -20.10 3.05 21.20
N ALA A 54 -19.88 3.44 22.46
CA ALA A 54 -18.75 2.94 23.23
C ALA A 54 -18.89 1.45 23.56
N GLN A 55 -20.09 0.96 23.84
CA GLN A 55 -20.39 -0.46 24.03
C GLN A 55 -20.21 -1.24 22.72
N LEU A 56 -20.80 -0.79 21.61
CA LEU A 56 -20.67 -1.45 20.30
C LEU A 56 -19.22 -1.53 19.81
N ARG A 57 -18.36 -0.57 20.20
CA ARG A 57 -16.92 -0.63 19.94
C ARG A 57 -16.21 -1.71 20.77
N LYS A 58 -16.61 -1.92 22.03
CA LYS A 58 -16.08 -3.00 22.88
C LYS A 58 -16.47 -4.37 22.33
N GLU A 59 -17.66 -4.47 21.74
CA GLU A 59 -18.16 -5.69 21.10
C GLU A 59 -17.60 -5.92 19.68
N PHE A 60 -16.76 -5.01 19.18
CA PHE A 60 -16.19 -5.02 17.82
C PHE A 60 -17.23 -4.96 16.68
N VAL A 61 -18.46 -4.54 16.97
CA VAL A 61 -19.53 -4.35 15.98
C VAL A 61 -19.39 -2.98 15.30
N PHE A 62 -18.88 -1.97 16.03
CA PHE A 62 -18.67 -0.62 15.53
C PHE A 62 -17.19 -0.32 15.28
N PRO A 63 -16.82 0.52 14.29
CA PRO A 63 -15.43 0.83 14.00
C PRO A 63 -14.73 1.50 15.18
N SER A 64 -13.47 1.09 15.38
CA SER A 64 -12.57 1.75 16.31
C SER A 64 -12.41 3.24 15.99
N ARG A 65 -12.05 4.05 16.99
CA ARG A 65 -11.74 5.49 16.81
C ARG A 65 -10.63 5.73 15.77
N ARG A 66 -9.67 4.81 15.66
CA ARG A 66 -8.59 4.87 14.66
C ARG A 66 -9.11 4.65 13.24
N THR A 67 -10.02 3.70 13.06
CA THR A 67 -10.66 3.42 11.77
C THR A 67 -11.49 4.62 11.31
N ASP A 68 -12.30 5.17 12.22
CA ASP A 68 -13.13 6.34 11.98
C ASP A 68 -12.30 7.58 11.59
N ARG A 69 -11.23 7.90 12.34
CA ARG A 69 -10.30 8.98 11.97
C ARG A 69 -9.67 8.77 10.59
N ARG A 70 -9.32 7.54 10.24
CA ARG A 70 -8.76 7.21 8.92
C ARG A 70 -9.77 7.47 7.79
N TRP A 71 -11.05 7.20 8.03
CA TRP A 71 -12.11 7.47 7.06
C TRP A 71 -12.34 8.97 6.87
N LEU A 72 -12.36 9.74 7.95
CA LEU A 72 -12.41 11.21 7.86
C LEU A 72 -11.26 11.79 7.05
N GLN A 73 -10.03 11.39 7.39
CA GLN A 73 -8.86 11.85 6.65
C GLN A 73 -8.99 11.51 5.16
N ARG A 74 -9.55 10.34 4.84
CA ARG A 74 -9.77 9.91 3.47
C ARG A 74 -10.82 10.76 2.75
N GLN A 75 -11.93 11.06 3.41
CA GLN A 75 -12.97 11.91 2.85
C GLN A 75 -12.42 13.32 2.58
N GLY A 76 -11.65 13.89 3.51
CA GLY A 76 -11.01 15.20 3.31
C GLY A 76 -9.92 15.22 2.25
N THR A 77 -9.19 14.10 2.04
CA THR A 77 -8.07 14.05 1.08
C THR A 77 -8.47 13.60 -0.32
N LEU A 78 -9.48 12.73 -0.45
CA LEU A 78 -9.86 12.09 -1.71
C LEU A 78 -11.32 12.30 -2.11
N GLY A 79 -12.15 12.88 -1.24
CA GLY A 79 -13.58 13.10 -1.49
C GLY A 79 -14.46 11.86 -1.37
N HIS A 80 -13.92 10.69 -1.01
CA HIS A 80 -14.69 9.44 -0.94
C HIS A 80 -14.30 8.53 0.23
N LEU A 81 -15.19 7.58 0.56
CA LEU A 81 -15.01 6.63 1.66
C LEU A 81 -14.67 5.19 1.22
N HIS A 82 -14.57 4.94 -0.09
CA HIS A 82 -14.30 3.60 -0.63
C HIS A 82 -13.06 2.94 -0.01
N ALA A 83 -13.17 1.63 0.20
CA ALA A 83 -12.03 0.79 0.58
C ALA A 83 -11.02 0.74 -0.57
N PHE A 84 -9.75 0.52 -0.24
CA PHE A 84 -8.77 0.19 -1.27
C PHE A 84 -8.62 -1.31 -1.39
N TRP A 85 -8.31 -1.77 -2.60
CA TRP A 85 -7.84 -3.13 -2.81
C TRP A 85 -6.57 -3.37 -2.00
N ARG A 86 -6.50 -4.54 -1.37
CA ARG A 86 -5.26 -5.04 -0.80
C ARG A 86 -4.35 -5.41 -1.95
N THR A 87 -3.43 -4.52 -2.30
CA THR A 87 -2.51 -4.74 -3.41
C THR A 87 -1.39 -5.70 -3.04
N ARG A 88 -1.10 -5.93 -1.75
CA ARG A 88 0.11 -6.63 -1.25
C ARG A 88 1.45 -6.09 -1.81
N ASN A 89 1.42 -5.08 -2.68
CA ASN A 89 2.56 -4.35 -3.17
C ASN A 89 3.16 -3.59 -1.98
N GLY A 90 4.20 -4.16 -1.37
CA GLY A 90 5.08 -3.39 -0.52
C GLY A 90 5.83 -2.42 -1.42
N ARG A 91 5.77 -1.12 -1.14
CA ARG A 91 6.70 -0.20 -1.81
C ARG A 91 8.12 -0.62 -1.46
N ALA A 92 9.01 -0.71 -2.44
CA ALA A 92 10.44 -0.72 -2.18
C ALA A 92 10.77 0.65 -1.57
N PHE A 93 10.98 0.70 -0.26
CA PHE A 93 11.26 1.96 0.47
C PHE A 93 12.73 2.39 0.37
N VAL A 94 13.57 1.54 -0.20
CA VAL A 94 15.03 1.67 -0.08
C VAL A 94 15.68 1.96 -1.42
N LEU A 95 15.32 1.19 -2.44
CA LEU A 95 15.81 1.34 -3.81
C LEU A 95 14.61 1.82 -4.63
N HIS A 96 14.47 3.14 -4.75
CA HIS A 96 13.34 3.79 -5.39
C HIS A 96 13.83 4.83 -6.41
N ASP A 97 12.89 5.39 -7.18
CA ASP A 97 13.11 6.47 -8.15
C ASP A 97 14.27 6.18 -9.13
N GLN A 98 15.30 7.03 -9.17
CA GLN A 98 16.41 6.92 -10.12
C GLN A 98 17.21 5.63 -9.93
N ALA A 99 17.48 5.21 -8.69
CA ALA A 99 18.19 3.96 -8.43
C ALA A 99 17.42 2.74 -8.97
N ALA A 100 16.09 2.74 -8.83
CA ALA A 100 15.24 1.67 -9.36
C ALA A 100 15.20 1.67 -10.90
N TYR A 101 15.17 2.85 -11.51
CA TYR A 101 15.26 3.02 -12.96
C TYR A 101 16.60 2.49 -13.52
N PHE A 102 17.71 2.91 -12.92
CA PHE A 102 19.05 2.46 -13.31
C PHE A 102 19.25 0.97 -13.07
N LEU A 103 18.75 0.41 -11.97
CA LEU A 103 18.76 -1.03 -11.73
C LEU A 103 18.03 -1.78 -12.85
N GLY A 104 16.84 -1.30 -13.25
CA GLY A 104 16.07 -1.89 -14.34
C GLY A 104 16.83 -1.88 -15.67
N LEU A 105 17.42 -0.73 -16.04
CA LEU A 105 18.24 -0.62 -17.25
C LEU A 105 19.44 -1.56 -17.23
N TYR A 106 20.15 -1.61 -16.10
CA TYR A 106 21.35 -2.43 -15.96
C TYR A 106 21.02 -3.92 -16.04
N ARG A 107 19.92 -4.37 -15.44
CA ARG A 107 19.45 -5.76 -15.54
C ARG A 107 19.01 -6.17 -16.93
N ILE A 108 18.47 -5.23 -17.74
CA ILE A 108 18.14 -5.50 -19.14
C ILE A 108 19.42 -5.75 -19.96
N ALA A 109 20.45 -4.93 -19.75
CA ALA A 109 21.72 -5.06 -20.46
C ALA A 109 22.56 -6.26 -19.97
N TYR A 110 22.54 -6.51 -18.65
CA TYR A 110 23.38 -7.50 -17.98
C TYR A 110 22.55 -8.33 -16.98
N PRO A 111 21.78 -9.33 -17.44
CA PRO A 111 20.84 -10.05 -16.59
C PRO A 111 21.52 -10.86 -15.48
N ASN A 112 22.73 -11.37 -15.72
CA ASN A 112 23.43 -12.29 -14.82
C ASN A 112 24.41 -11.60 -13.85
N THR A 113 24.30 -10.29 -13.64
CA THR A 113 25.22 -9.56 -12.76
C THR A 113 25.02 -9.91 -11.29
N THR A 114 26.14 -9.94 -10.58
CA THR A 114 26.19 -10.09 -9.13
C THR A 114 25.71 -8.83 -8.42
N ALA A 115 25.33 -8.97 -7.15
CA ALA A 115 24.92 -7.82 -6.33
C ALA A 115 26.05 -6.79 -6.15
N ALA A 116 27.32 -7.22 -6.19
CA ALA A 116 28.48 -6.32 -6.10
C ALA A 116 28.61 -5.45 -7.36
N GLU A 117 28.43 -6.03 -8.55
CA GLU A 117 28.48 -5.29 -9.82
C GLU A 117 27.31 -4.31 -9.93
N VAL A 118 26.10 -4.73 -9.54
CA VAL A 118 24.93 -3.85 -9.47
C VAL A 118 25.20 -2.66 -8.56
N ASN A 119 25.80 -2.89 -7.39
CA ASN A 119 26.16 -1.84 -6.45
C ASN A 119 27.19 -0.86 -6.99
N ALA A 120 28.23 -1.36 -7.65
CA ALA A 120 29.25 -0.51 -8.28
C ALA A 120 28.63 0.37 -9.37
N PHE A 121 27.75 -0.20 -10.20
CA PHE A 121 27.02 0.55 -11.22
C PHE A 121 26.08 1.60 -10.60
N LEU A 122 25.24 1.22 -9.64
CA LEU A 122 24.30 2.13 -8.99
C LEU A 122 25.02 3.26 -8.24
N TRP A 123 26.14 2.97 -7.61
CA TRP A 123 26.98 3.99 -6.97
C TRP A 123 27.39 5.05 -7.99
N ASN A 124 28.00 4.65 -9.12
CA ASN A 124 28.43 5.59 -10.15
C ASN A 124 27.24 6.32 -10.79
N ALA A 125 26.18 5.60 -11.16
CA ALA A 125 25.04 6.17 -11.86
C ALA A 125 24.23 7.18 -11.02
N VAL A 126 24.06 6.93 -9.73
CA VAL A 126 23.32 7.83 -8.82
C VAL A 126 24.22 8.98 -8.33
N HIS A 127 25.49 8.69 -8.03
CA HIS A 127 26.44 9.70 -7.58
C HIS A 127 26.76 10.72 -8.69
N ASP A 128 27.04 10.25 -9.90
CA ASP A 128 27.36 11.13 -11.05
C ASP A 128 26.11 11.77 -11.66
N GLY A 129 24.93 11.16 -11.42
CA GLY A 129 23.62 11.62 -11.92
C GLY A 129 23.01 12.81 -11.16
N GLY A 130 23.68 13.33 -10.13
CA GLY A 130 23.27 14.53 -9.40
C GLY A 130 22.51 14.30 -8.09
N ASP A 131 22.34 13.05 -7.64
CA ASP A 131 21.77 12.71 -6.32
C ASP A 131 22.82 12.03 -5.43
N ALA A 132 23.92 12.76 -5.17
CA ALA A 132 25.03 12.26 -4.36
C ALA A 132 24.62 11.93 -2.90
N GLU A 133 23.57 12.57 -2.37
CA GLU A 133 23.03 12.26 -1.04
C GLU A 133 22.26 10.92 -1.02
N GLY A 134 21.69 10.50 -2.15
CA GLY A 134 21.02 9.22 -2.33
C GLY A 134 21.97 8.04 -2.61
N ALA A 135 23.22 8.31 -3.01
CA ALA A 135 24.19 7.29 -3.39
C ALA A 135 24.67 6.46 -2.19
N ARG A 136 24.37 5.16 -2.20
CA ARG A 136 24.86 4.19 -1.20
C ARG A 136 24.94 2.78 -1.76
N PHE A 137 25.65 1.92 -1.04
CA PHE A 137 25.60 0.48 -1.29
C PHE A 137 24.35 -0.16 -0.70
N TYR A 138 23.73 -1.03 -1.48
CA TYR A 138 22.54 -1.78 -1.11
C TYR A 138 22.90 -3.25 -0.82
N PRO A 139 22.49 -3.84 0.31
CA PRO A 139 22.59 -5.27 0.54
C PRO A 139 21.78 -6.05 -0.52
N PRO A 140 22.20 -7.28 -0.86
CA PRO A 140 21.53 -8.09 -1.89
C PRO A 140 20.02 -8.25 -1.68
N SER A 141 19.57 -8.35 -0.42
CA SER A 141 18.16 -8.44 -0.07
C SER A 141 17.33 -7.22 -0.47
N GLN A 142 17.94 -6.02 -0.50
CA GLN A 142 17.26 -4.79 -0.93
C GLN A 142 17.18 -4.69 -2.46
N ILE A 143 18.21 -5.17 -3.16
CA ILE A 143 18.23 -5.26 -4.63
C ILE A 143 17.14 -6.24 -5.09
N LEU A 144 17.12 -7.46 -4.54
CA LEU A 144 16.12 -8.48 -4.87
C LEU A 144 14.69 -8.00 -4.58
N ARG A 145 14.47 -7.34 -3.43
CA ARG A 145 13.16 -6.81 -3.06
C ARG A 145 12.68 -5.66 -3.96
N CYS A 146 13.59 -5.00 -4.68
CA CYS A 146 13.22 -4.01 -5.70
C CYS A 146 12.77 -4.67 -7.02
N GLU A 147 13.24 -5.89 -7.26
CA GLU A 147 12.95 -6.67 -8.48
C GLU A 147 11.64 -7.50 -8.35
N ASP A 148 11.19 -7.78 -7.11
CA ASP A 148 9.95 -8.52 -6.75
C ASP A 148 8.64 -7.70 -6.82
#